data_AF-A0A6I7WRY7-F1
#
_entry.id   AF-A0A6I7WRY7-F1
#
_cell.length_a   1.000
_cell.length_b   1.000
_cell.length_c   1.000
_cell.angle_alpha   90.00
_cell.angle_beta   90.00
_cell.angle_gamma   90.00
#
_symmetry.space_group_name_H-M   'P 1'
#
loop_
_entity.id
_entity.type
_entity.pdbx_description
1 polymer ?
#
loop_
_entity_poly.entity_id
_entity_poly.type
_entity_poly.pdbx_seq_one_letter_code
_entity_poly.pdbx_strand_id
1 'polypeptide(L)'
;MNYQWLSLHLDQDKQIQDYLSNSKQSLYTRKLRRKWLNYLYKQGKWDVFVANYKRSKSKQMQCRYNWAEYQRNYKTKALTATQKIWLTGSSLPKDCDRLLEKFTQSSFLTQKLIWQRFMLAVKGRQYSLATYLSKKLTNAQTRKNSEAWLRLVKKPELIYKTDFFQGLSNSGQAEMVVYAMKKLIPADVEHAMGLWGAQKSSFDLTDTQINKIQRAIALQLAFNKSAQAYAHFGQLNQLDATTRIWAVRAALSEQNWTHVQQALDTLTVNEKAKERWRYWQAKAFFTERST
;
A
#
# COMPACT_ATOMS: atom_id res chain seq x y z
N MET A 1 -24.59 -26.93 -29.19
CA MET A 1 -23.10 -27.01 -29.18
C MET A 1 -22.60 -26.81 -27.75
N ASN A 2 -21.83 -27.76 -27.19
CA ASN A 2 -21.45 -27.73 -25.76
C ASN A 2 -20.05 -27.10 -25.57
N TYR A 3 -19.84 -26.47 -24.41
CA TYR A 3 -18.59 -25.86 -23.93
C TYR A 3 -17.33 -26.69 -24.23
N GLN A 4 -17.40 -28.01 -24.03
CA GLN A 4 -16.24 -28.90 -24.17
C GLN A 4 -15.64 -28.85 -25.58
N TRP A 5 -16.48 -28.97 -26.62
CA TRP A 5 -16.03 -28.92 -28.01
C TRP A 5 -15.44 -27.54 -28.36
N LEU A 6 -16.13 -26.46 -28.00
CA LEU A 6 -15.66 -25.09 -28.26
C LEU A 6 -14.35 -24.78 -27.53
N SER A 7 -14.11 -25.41 -26.39
CA SER A 7 -12.86 -25.24 -25.66
C SER A 7 -11.66 -25.85 -26.39
N LEU A 8 -11.87 -26.81 -27.28
CA LEU A 8 -10.83 -27.46 -28.09
C LEU A 8 -10.65 -26.78 -29.46
N HIS A 9 -11.68 -26.12 -29.99
CA HIS A 9 -11.70 -25.49 -31.31
C HIS A 9 -11.78 -23.96 -31.19
N LEU A 10 -10.70 -23.35 -30.68
CA LEU A 10 -10.66 -21.91 -30.37
C LEU A 10 -10.56 -21.01 -31.61
N ASP A 11 -10.33 -21.60 -32.78
CA ASP A 11 -10.32 -20.97 -34.11
C ASP A 11 -11.73 -20.66 -34.62
N GLN A 12 -12.75 -21.30 -34.07
CA GLN A 12 -14.17 -21.17 -34.46
C GLN A 12 -14.81 -19.92 -33.83
N ASP A 13 -14.32 -18.74 -34.23
CA ASP A 13 -14.64 -17.45 -33.61
C ASP A 13 -16.15 -17.17 -33.59
N LYS A 14 -16.86 -17.40 -34.70
CA LYS A 14 -18.30 -17.16 -34.82
C LYS A 14 -19.11 -18.06 -33.87
N GLN A 15 -18.82 -19.36 -33.86
CA GLN A 15 -19.52 -20.32 -32.99
C GLN A 15 -19.25 -20.04 -31.50
N ILE A 16 -18.05 -19.58 -31.15
CA ILE A 16 -17.73 -19.15 -29.79
C ILE A 16 -18.50 -17.88 -29.43
N GLN A 17 -18.56 -16.89 -30.32
CA GLN A 17 -19.35 -15.66 -30.11
C GLN A 17 -20.83 -15.98 -29.90
N ASP A 18 -21.42 -16.77 -30.79
CA ASP A 18 -22.83 -17.18 -30.72
C ASP A 18 -23.13 -17.90 -29.40
N TYR A 19 -22.26 -18.85 -29.01
CA TYR A 19 -22.39 -19.55 -27.73
C TYR A 19 -22.28 -18.59 -26.53
N LEU A 20 -21.35 -17.63 -26.57
CA LEU A 20 -21.12 -16.68 -25.49
C LEU A 20 -22.22 -15.62 -25.37
N SER A 21 -22.93 -15.30 -26.45
CA SER A 21 -24.04 -14.34 -26.51
C SER A 21 -25.36 -14.97 -26.10
N ASN A 22 -25.63 -16.20 -26.52
CA ASN A 22 -26.90 -16.90 -26.27
C ASN A 22 -26.94 -17.63 -24.92
N SER A 23 -25.79 -17.80 -24.25
CA SER A 23 -25.72 -18.49 -22.96
C SER A 23 -25.84 -17.53 -21.77
N LYS A 24 -26.58 -17.94 -20.73
CA LYS A 24 -26.52 -17.28 -19.41
C LYS A 24 -25.07 -17.20 -18.92
N GLN A 25 -24.73 -16.08 -18.27
CA GLN A 25 -23.39 -15.93 -17.68
C GLN A 25 -23.17 -17.03 -16.63
N SER A 26 -22.16 -17.87 -16.86
CA SER A 26 -21.87 -19.05 -16.05
C SER A 26 -20.37 -19.23 -15.91
N LEU A 27 -19.95 -20.15 -15.03
CA LEU A 27 -18.53 -20.49 -14.89
C LEU A 27 -17.94 -21.03 -16.20
N TYR A 28 -18.71 -21.80 -16.98
CA TYR A 28 -18.27 -22.36 -18.26
C TYR A 28 -18.07 -21.28 -19.32
N THR A 29 -19.02 -20.36 -19.48
CA THR A 29 -18.91 -19.26 -20.46
C THR A 29 -17.77 -18.30 -20.10
N ARG A 30 -17.50 -18.08 -18.80
CA ARG A 30 -16.31 -17.35 -18.33
C ARG A 30 -15.01 -18.08 -18.65
N LYS A 31 -14.94 -19.39 -18.38
CA LYS A 31 -13.75 -20.21 -18.69
C LYS A 31 -13.47 -20.24 -20.19
N LEU A 32 -14.49 -20.42 -21.01
CA LEU A 32 -14.38 -20.42 -22.48
C LEU A 32 -13.87 -19.08 -22.98
N ARG A 33 -14.52 -17.97 -22.60
CA ARG A 33 -14.10 -16.62 -23.00
C ARG A 33 -12.65 -16.35 -22.65
N ARG A 34 -12.20 -16.74 -21.45
CA ARG A 34 -10.79 -16.59 -21.05
C ARG A 34 -9.85 -17.41 -21.94
N LYS A 35 -10.17 -18.69 -22.21
CA LYS A 35 -9.35 -19.56 -23.06
C LYS A 35 -9.27 -19.02 -24.49
N TRP A 36 -10.40 -18.59 -25.03
CA TRP A 36 -10.51 -18.01 -26.36
C TRP A 36 -9.79 -16.67 -26.49
N LEU A 37 -9.96 -15.72 -25.54
CA LEU A 37 -9.20 -14.47 -25.54
C LEU A 37 -7.68 -14.71 -25.50
N ASN A 38 -7.21 -15.74 -24.77
CA ASN A 38 -5.79 -16.10 -24.78
C ASN A 38 -5.33 -16.56 -26.17
N TYR A 39 -6.15 -17.35 -26.86
CA TYR A 39 -5.89 -17.79 -28.23
C TYR A 39 -5.87 -16.58 -29.19
N LEU A 40 -6.91 -15.74 -29.19
CA LEU A 40 -7.01 -14.55 -30.04
C LEU A 40 -5.80 -13.62 -29.86
N TYR A 41 -5.35 -13.41 -28.62
CA TYR A 41 -4.17 -12.59 -28.33
C TYR A 41 -2.89 -13.17 -28.94
N LYS A 42 -2.70 -14.49 -28.85
CA LYS A 42 -1.53 -15.16 -29.43
C LYS A 42 -1.53 -15.12 -30.96
N GLN A 43 -2.73 -15.18 -31.57
CA GLN A 43 -2.91 -15.12 -33.03
C GLN A 43 -2.91 -13.69 -33.60
N GLY A 44 -2.82 -12.66 -32.76
CA GLY A 44 -2.89 -11.27 -33.23
C GLY A 44 -4.25 -10.83 -33.74
N LYS A 45 -5.33 -11.55 -33.40
CA LYS A 45 -6.71 -11.22 -33.80
C LYS A 45 -7.26 -10.07 -32.93
N TRP A 46 -6.72 -8.87 -33.12
CA TRP A 46 -6.92 -7.74 -32.20
C TRP A 46 -8.36 -7.23 -32.15
N ASP A 47 -9.03 -7.09 -33.30
CA ASP A 47 -10.42 -6.60 -33.34
C ASP A 47 -11.38 -7.54 -32.62
N VAL A 48 -11.29 -8.84 -32.91
CA VAL A 48 -12.10 -9.87 -32.25
C VAL A 48 -11.80 -9.92 -30.75
N PHE A 49 -10.52 -9.82 -30.37
CA PHE A 49 -10.10 -9.79 -28.97
C PHE A 49 -10.74 -8.60 -28.23
N VAL A 50 -10.62 -7.38 -28.77
CA VAL A 50 -11.11 -6.17 -28.12
C VAL A 50 -12.63 -6.17 -28.03
N ALA A 51 -13.33 -6.56 -29.10
CA ALA A 51 -14.79 -6.64 -29.11
C ALA A 51 -15.35 -7.63 -28.06
N ASN A 52 -14.60 -8.69 -27.75
CA ASN A 52 -15.03 -9.74 -26.83
C ASN A 52 -14.39 -9.66 -25.44
N TYR A 53 -13.53 -8.68 -25.21
CA TYR A 53 -12.90 -8.45 -23.93
C TYR A 53 -13.92 -7.95 -22.91
N LYS A 54 -13.89 -8.53 -21.70
CA LYS A 54 -14.63 -8.02 -20.54
C LYS A 54 -13.66 -7.52 -19.49
N ARG A 55 -14.01 -6.41 -18.84
CA ARG A 55 -13.17 -5.77 -17.81
C ARG A 55 -12.74 -6.79 -16.75
N SER A 56 -11.43 -6.90 -16.57
CA SER A 56 -10.81 -7.88 -15.68
C SER A 56 -9.96 -7.21 -14.60
N LYS A 57 -9.90 -7.83 -13.41
CA LYS A 57 -8.94 -7.45 -12.35
C LYS A 57 -7.53 -8.01 -12.62
N SER A 58 -7.38 -8.94 -13.57
CA SER A 58 -6.07 -9.51 -13.92
C SER A 58 -5.21 -8.51 -14.68
N LYS A 59 -4.02 -8.19 -14.13
CA LYS A 59 -3.03 -7.32 -14.79
C LYS A 59 -2.59 -7.88 -16.14
N GLN A 60 -2.48 -9.20 -16.26
CA GLN A 60 -2.19 -9.88 -17.53
C GLN A 60 -3.23 -9.51 -18.60
N MET A 61 -4.52 -9.66 -18.28
CA MET A 61 -5.59 -9.35 -19.24
C MET A 61 -5.71 -7.86 -19.54
N GLN A 62 -5.46 -6.99 -18.55
CA GLN A 62 -5.40 -5.55 -18.77
C GLN A 62 -4.27 -5.17 -19.74
N CYS A 63 -3.09 -5.76 -19.60
CA CYS A 63 -1.97 -5.54 -20.52
C CYS A 63 -2.27 -6.04 -21.92
N ARG A 64 -2.82 -7.26 -22.05
CA ARG A 64 -3.22 -7.82 -23.34
C ARG A 64 -4.22 -6.94 -24.08
N TYR A 65 -5.23 -6.45 -23.37
CA TYR A 65 -6.23 -5.55 -23.93
C TYR A 65 -5.63 -4.23 -24.43
N ASN A 66 -4.80 -3.58 -23.61
CA ASN A 66 -4.18 -2.32 -24.03
C ASN A 66 -3.14 -2.52 -25.14
N TRP A 67 -2.46 -3.67 -25.17
CA TRP A 67 -1.61 -4.03 -26.31
C TRP A 67 -2.42 -4.21 -27.60
N ALA A 68 -3.56 -4.90 -27.54
CA ALA A 68 -4.45 -5.05 -28.70
C ALA A 68 -4.98 -3.70 -29.18
N GLU A 69 -5.40 -2.80 -28.28
CA GLU A 69 -5.80 -1.43 -28.63
C GLU A 69 -4.64 -0.64 -29.28
N TYR A 70 -3.41 -0.79 -28.77
CA TYR A 70 -2.22 -0.17 -29.36
C TYR A 70 -1.99 -0.64 -30.81
N GLN A 71 -2.16 -1.94 -31.07
CA GLN A 71 -1.99 -2.53 -32.41
C GLN A 71 -3.11 -2.11 -33.38
N ARG A 72 -4.29 -1.78 -32.87
CA ARG A 72 -5.43 -1.23 -33.65
C ARG A 72 -5.33 0.28 -33.89
N ASN A 73 -4.13 0.85 -33.82
CA ASN A 73 -3.84 2.28 -33.95
C ASN A 73 -4.42 3.20 -32.86
N TYR A 74 -4.98 2.68 -31.76
CA TYR A 74 -5.41 3.50 -30.61
C TYR A 74 -4.26 3.73 -29.60
N LYS A 75 -3.09 4.16 -30.10
CA LYS A 75 -1.84 4.25 -29.33
C LYS A 75 -1.96 5.14 -28.08
N THR A 76 -2.45 6.37 -28.23
CA THR A 76 -2.62 7.34 -27.12
C THR A 76 -3.54 6.80 -26.03
N LYS A 77 -4.66 6.17 -26.42
CA LYS A 77 -5.63 5.56 -25.49
C LYS A 77 -4.98 4.43 -24.70
N ALA A 78 -4.28 3.52 -25.38
CA ALA A 78 -3.59 2.39 -24.76
C ALA A 78 -2.49 2.83 -23.78
N LEU A 79 -1.65 3.79 -24.18
CA LEU A 79 -0.55 4.27 -23.33
C LEU A 79 -1.03 5.09 -22.13
N THR A 80 -2.07 5.91 -22.30
CA THR A 80 -2.72 6.61 -21.18
C THR A 80 -3.28 5.61 -20.17
N ALA A 81 -3.99 4.57 -20.63
CA ALA A 81 -4.52 3.54 -19.76
C ALA A 81 -3.42 2.73 -19.05
N THR A 82 -2.24 2.61 -19.66
CA THR A 82 -1.08 1.91 -19.10
C THR A 82 -0.54 2.58 -17.84
N GLN A 83 -0.74 3.88 -17.63
CA GLN A 83 -0.35 4.57 -16.39
C GLN A 83 -0.96 3.89 -15.14
N LYS A 84 -2.24 3.49 -15.20
CA LYS A 84 -2.92 2.79 -14.11
C LYS A 84 -2.41 1.36 -13.92
N ILE A 85 -1.92 0.72 -14.98
CA ILE A 85 -1.30 -0.60 -14.92
C ILE A 85 0.07 -0.49 -14.25
N TRP A 86 0.85 0.50 -14.66
CA TRP A 86 2.21 0.82 -14.22
C TRP A 86 2.31 1.08 -12.72
N LEU A 87 1.34 1.80 -12.13
CA LEU A 87 1.32 2.17 -10.72
C LEU A 87 1.02 0.97 -9.81
N THR A 88 2.00 0.08 -9.69
CA THR A 88 2.01 -1.07 -8.80
C THR A 88 3.42 -1.31 -8.25
N GLY A 89 3.49 -1.78 -7.01
CA GLY A 89 4.75 -2.11 -6.36
C GLY A 89 5.33 -3.46 -6.76
N SER A 90 4.60 -4.28 -7.52
CA SER A 90 5.05 -5.61 -7.95
C SER A 90 5.56 -5.63 -9.38
N SER A 91 6.34 -6.66 -9.71
CA SER A 91 6.60 -7.04 -11.10
C SER A 91 5.28 -7.29 -11.82
N LEU A 92 5.21 -6.82 -13.07
CA LEU A 92 4.06 -7.05 -13.93
C LEU A 92 4.26 -8.37 -14.70
N PRO A 93 3.17 -9.06 -15.11
CA PRO A 93 3.28 -10.27 -15.93
C PRO A 93 4.03 -10.02 -17.24
N LYS A 94 4.70 -11.04 -17.77
CA LYS A 94 5.45 -11.01 -19.04
C LYS A 94 4.62 -10.49 -20.23
N ASP A 95 3.31 -10.74 -20.23
CA ASP A 95 2.38 -10.22 -21.24
C ASP A 95 2.32 -8.67 -21.28
N CYS A 96 2.82 -7.99 -20.26
CA CYS A 96 2.93 -6.54 -20.23
C CYS A 96 4.18 -6.02 -20.94
N ASP A 97 5.21 -6.83 -21.18
CA ASP A 97 6.53 -6.35 -21.59
C ASP A 97 6.50 -5.50 -22.86
N ARG A 98 5.80 -5.96 -23.90
CA ARG A 98 5.66 -5.23 -25.18
C ARG A 98 4.95 -3.88 -25.00
N LEU A 99 3.89 -3.86 -24.20
CA LEU A 99 3.16 -2.63 -23.90
C LEU A 99 4.01 -1.67 -23.06
N LEU A 100 4.74 -2.20 -22.09
CA LEU A 100 5.63 -1.43 -21.22
C LEU A 100 6.83 -0.87 -21.97
N GLU A 101 7.40 -1.60 -22.93
CA GLU A 101 8.45 -1.11 -23.82
C GLU A 101 7.99 0.20 -24.49
N LYS A 102 6.83 0.16 -25.16
CA LYS A 102 6.26 1.34 -25.82
C LYS A 102 5.86 2.44 -24.84
N PHE A 103 5.32 2.09 -23.68
CA PHE A 103 5.00 3.05 -22.63
C PHE A 103 6.25 3.76 -22.09
N THR A 104 7.33 3.03 -21.86
CA THR A 104 8.58 3.59 -21.32
C THR A 104 9.33 4.50 -22.28
N GLN A 105 9.11 4.32 -23.59
CA GLN A 105 9.65 5.18 -24.65
C GLN A 105 8.75 6.39 -24.94
N SER A 106 7.55 6.44 -24.37
CA SER A 106 6.57 7.50 -24.64
C SER A 106 6.65 8.64 -23.64
N SER A 107 6.14 9.81 -24.04
CA SER A 107 5.96 10.97 -23.15
C SER A 107 4.97 10.74 -22.00
N PHE A 108 4.17 9.66 -22.05
CA PHE A 108 3.23 9.31 -20.98
C PHE A 108 3.90 8.76 -19.72
N LEU A 109 5.17 8.31 -19.80
CA LEU A 109 5.95 7.94 -18.62
C LEU A 109 6.72 9.16 -18.12
N THR A 110 6.21 9.79 -17.07
CA THR A 110 6.87 10.93 -16.42
C THR A 110 7.83 10.47 -15.31
N GLN A 111 8.79 11.33 -14.96
CA GLN A 111 9.67 11.10 -13.79
C GLN A 111 8.86 10.91 -12.49
N LYS A 112 7.72 11.61 -12.36
CA LYS A 112 6.77 11.43 -11.26
C LYS A 112 6.20 10.01 -11.19
N LEU A 113 5.82 9.42 -12.33
CA LEU A 113 5.31 8.04 -12.38
C LEU A 113 6.40 7.01 -12.06
N ILE A 114 7.66 7.26 -12.46
CA ILE A 114 8.79 6.41 -12.09
C ILE A 114 8.99 6.45 -10.57
N TRP A 115 9.03 7.65 -9.98
CA TRP A 115 9.15 7.83 -8.54
C TRP A 115 8.01 7.18 -7.76
N GLN A 116 6.76 7.35 -8.20
CA GLN A 116 5.61 6.72 -7.55
C GLN A 116 5.71 5.19 -7.56
N ARG A 117 6.09 4.60 -8.70
CA ARG A 117 6.28 3.15 -8.79
C ARG A 117 7.47 2.68 -7.96
N PHE A 118 8.55 3.45 -7.92
CA PHE A 118 9.71 3.20 -7.07
C PHE A 118 9.29 3.10 -5.59
N MET A 119 8.53 4.07 -5.09
CA MET A 119 8.05 4.08 -3.71
C MET A 119 7.06 2.94 -3.42
N LEU A 120 6.21 2.58 -4.38
CA LEU A 120 5.35 1.39 -4.26
C LEU A 120 6.18 0.10 -4.16
N ALA A 121 7.25 -0.01 -4.95
CA ALA A 121 8.15 -1.18 -4.92
C ALA A 121 8.91 -1.26 -3.59
N VAL A 122 9.43 -0.13 -3.08
CA VAL A 122 10.05 -0.02 -1.76
C VAL A 122 9.09 -0.51 -0.67
N LYS A 123 7.86 0.04 -0.62
CA LYS A 123 6.85 -0.32 0.40
C LYS A 123 6.40 -1.79 0.27
N GLY A 124 6.36 -2.31 -0.96
CA GLY A 124 6.05 -3.71 -1.27
C GLY A 124 7.22 -4.69 -1.08
N ARG A 125 8.39 -4.23 -0.61
CA ARG A 125 9.63 -5.01 -0.47
C ARG A 125 10.15 -5.63 -1.78
N GLN A 126 9.82 -5.01 -2.91
CA GLN A 126 10.26 -5.43 -4.25
C GLN A 126 11.55 -4.70 -4.62
N TYR A 127 12.63 -4.99 -3.91
CA TYR A 127 13.86 -4.21 -3.97
C TYR A 127 14.56 -4.27 -5.32
N SER A 128 14.54 -5.42 -6.03
CA SER A 128 15.11 -5.52 -7.38
C SER A 128 14.40 -4.58 -8.36
N LEU A 129 13.06 -4.49 -8.27
CA LEU A 129 12.27 -3.54 -9.06
C LEU A 129 12.58 -2.09 -8.67
N ALA A 130 12.69 -1.80 -7.37
CA ALA A 130 13.06 -0.47 -6.89
C ALA A 130 14.45 -0.06 -7.39
N THR A 131 15.45 -0.95 -7.35
CA THR A 131 16.80 -0.71 -7.91
C THR A 131 16.75 -0.43 -9.41
N TYR A 132 15.98 -1.20 -10.17
CA TYR A 132 15.78 -0.94 -11.60
C TYR A 132 15.16 0.43 -11.87
N LEU A 133 14.14 0.82 -11.12
CA LEU A 133 13.44 2.10 -11.27
C LEU A 133 14.31 3.29 -10.84
N SER A 134 15.12 3.12 -9.80
CA SER A 134 16.09 4.12 -9.33
C SER A 134 17.04 4.55 -10.46
N LYS A 135 17.55 3.59 -11.24
CA LYS A 135 18.42 3.85 -12.41
C LYS A 135 17.73 4.62 -13.55
N LYS A 136 16.39 4.67 -13.57
CA LYS A 136 15.62 5.41 -14.59
C LYS A 136 15.31 6.86 -14.20
N LEU A 137 15.59 7.26 -12.97
CA LEU A 137 15.40 8.63 -12.53
C LEU A 137 16.48 9.51 -13.13
N THR A 138 16.13 10.53 -13.90
CA THR A 138 17.10 11.38 -14.61
C THR A 138 17.61 12.53 -13.76
N ASN A 139 16.77 13.09 -12.90
CA ASN A 139 17.15 14.14 -11.98
C ASN A 139 18.10 13.61 -10.88
N ALA A 140 19.28 14.21 -10.75
CA ALA A 140 20.33 13.78 -9.84
C ALA A 140 19.87 13.72 -8.37
N GLN A 141 19.16 14.74 -7.90
CA GLN A 141 18.65 14.80 -6.53
C GLN A 141 17.63 13.67 -6.25
N THR A 142 16.72 13.43 -7.17
CA THR A 142 15.70 12.37 -7.03
C THR A 142 16.34 10.99 -7.06
N ARG A 143 17.37 10.80 -7.91
CA ARG A 143 18.15 9.56 -7.95
C ARG A 143 18.89 9.32 -6.64
N LYS A 144 19.59 10.33 -6.11
CA LYS A 144 20.25 10.27 -4.80
C LYS A 144 19.27 9.93 -3.67
N ASN A 145 18.08 10.56 -3.66
CA ASN A 145 17.01 10.24 -2.72
C ASN A 145 16.56 8.76 -2.86
N SER A 146 16.44 8.23 -4.08
CA SER A 146 16.07 6.82 -4.32
C SER A 146 17.15 5.84 -3.81
N GLU A 147 18.43 6.18 -3.98
CA GLU A 147 19.55 5.36 -3.50
C GLU A 147 19.63 5.35 -1.97
N ALA A 148 19.38 6.49 -1.33
CA ALA A 148 19.22 6.57 0.12
C ALA A 148 18.07 5.68 0.62
N TRP A 149 16.91 5.69 -0.05
CA TRP A 149 15.81 4.76 0.27
C TRP A 149 16.23 3.29 0.16
N LEU A 150 16.97 2.91 -0.89
CA LEU A 150 17.43 1.53 -1.09
C LEU A 150 18.43 1.07 -0.01
N ARG A 151 19.26 1.98 0.52
CA ARG A 151 20.12 1.71 1.68
C ARG A 151 19.31 1.58 2.96
N LEU A 152 18.40 2.52 3.19
CA LEU A 152 17.57 2.60 4.40
C LEU A 152 16.68 1.38 4.60
N VAL A 153 16.06 0.89 3.54
CA VAL A 153 15.13 -0.27 3.63
C VAL A 153 15.84 -1.56 4.03
N LYS A 154 17.16 -1.64 3.80
CA LYS A 154 18.01 -2.75 4.24
C LYS A 154 18.53 -2.56 5.66
N LYS A 155 18.83 -1.30 6.04
CA LYS A 155 19.39 -0.95 7.34
C LYS A 155 18.70 0.32 7.89
N PRO A 156 17.56 0.19 8.57
CA PRO A 156 16.81 1.31 9.13
C PRO A 156 17.62 2.15 10.14
N GLU A 157 18.60 1.55 10.81
CA GLU A 157 19.50 2.18 11.80
C GLU A 157 20.38 3.26 11.17
N LEU A 158 20.44 3.36 9.83
CA LEU A 158 21.15 4.43 9.15
C LEU A 158 20.60 5.82 9.48
N ILE A 159 19.34 5.94 9.93
CA ILE A 159 18.79 7.24 10.35
C ILE A 159 19.53 7.88 11.51
N TYR A 160 20.30 7.10 12.28
CA TYR A 160 21.04 7.64 13.41
C TYR A 160 22.32 8.36 12.98
N LYS A 161 22.76 8.16 11.74
CA LYS A 161 23.97 8.78 11.23
C LYS A 161 23.64 10.08 10.52
N THR A 162 24.23 11.19 10.98
CA THR A 162 24.00 12.52 10.43
C THR A 162 24.42 12.62 8.95
N ASP A 163 25.48 11.93 8.57
CA ASP A 163 25.98 11.85 7.19
C ASP A 163 25.00 11.16 6.22
N PHE A 164 24.11 10.30 6.72
CA PHE A 164 23.14 9.58 5.88
C PHE A 164 22.23 10.53 5.10
N PHE A 165 21.85 11.65 5.72
CA PHE A 165 20.95 12.64 5.15
C PHE A 165 21.66 13.72 4.33
N GLN A 166 22.99 13.70 4.27
CA GLN A 166 23.77 14.76 3.63
C GLN A 166 23.40 14.93 2.15
N GLY A 167 22.92 16.14 1.82
CA GLY A 167 22.46 16.50 0.48
C GLY A 167 21.21 15.73 0.01
N LEU A 168 20.34 15.33 0.95
CA LEU A 168 18.95 14.95 0.68
C LEU A 168 18.03 16.13 0.99
N SER A 169 16.90 16.25 0.29
CA SER A 169 15.90 17.29 0.55
C SER A 169 15.15 17.02 1.87
N ASN A 170 14.82 18.07 2.64
CA ASN A 170 14.12 17.97 3.94
C ASN A 170 12.88 17.06 3.89
N SER A 171 12.00 17.25 2.90
CA SER A 171 10.80 16.42 2.72
C SER A 171 11.11 14.93 2.49
N GLY A 172 12.22 14.63 1.81
CA GLY A 172 12.68 13.26 1.58
C GLY A 172 13.22 12.62 2.86
N GLN A 173 13.95 13.40 3.67
CA GLN A 173 14.44 12.96 4.98
C GLN A 173 13.27 12.64 5.92
N ALA A 174 12.26 13.51 5.99
CA ALA A 174 11.08 13.35 6.83
C ALA A 174 10.33 12.02 6.56
N GLU A 175 10.11 11.67 5.28
CA GLU A 175 9.49 10.38 4.94
C GLU A 175 10.36 9.17 5.32
N MET A 176 11.68 9.27 5.16
CA MET A 176 12.64 8.24 5.51
C MET A 176 12.65 7.97 7.02
N VAL A 177 12.69 9.04 7.84
CA VAL A 177 12.65 8.95 9.30
C VAL A 177 11.38 8.24 9.75
N VAL A 178 10.20 8.65 9.25
CA VAL A 178 8.94 7.98 9.59
C VAL A 178 8.96 6.50 9.21
N TYR A 179 9.49 6.15 8.04
CA TYR A 179 9.59 4.75 7.63
C TYR A 179 10.50 3.94 8.56
N ALA A 180 11.70 4.44 8.82
CA ALA A 180 12.70 3.75 9.61
C ALA A 180 12.27 3.61 11.06
N MET A 181 11.72 4.66 11.67
CA MET A 181 11.14 4.59 13.01
C MET A 181 10.07 3.51 13.12
N LYS A 182 9.18 3.39 12.12
CA LYS A 182 8.18 2.30 12.09
C LYS A 182 8.77 0.89 11.95
N LYS A 183 10.05 0.77 11.59
CA LYS A 183 10.80 -0.51 11.58
C LYS A 183 11.53 -0.76 12.88
N LEU A 184 12.09 0.29 13.47
CA LEU A 184 12.92 0.21 14.67
C LEU A 184 12.08 0.04 15.94
N ILE A 185 10.94 0.73 16.02
CA ILE A 185 10.06 0.70 17.21
C ILE A 185 9.66 -0.73 17.61
N PRO A 186 9.18 -1.61 16.70
CA PRO A 186 8.82 -2.97 17.09
C PRO A 186 10.01 -3.87 17.45
N ALA A 187 11.24 -3.49 17.06
CA ALA A 187 12.44 -4.25 17.37
C ALA A 187 12.98 -3.90 18.75
N ASP A 188 13.04 -2.60 19.08
CA ASP A 188 13.42 -2.08 20.39
C ASP A 188 12.78 -0.69 20.57
N VAL A 189 11.70 -0.65 21.36
CA VAL A 189 10.93 0.58 21.56
C VAL A 189 11.66 1.59 22.44
N GLU A 190 12.40 1.13 23.44
CA GLU A 190 13.13 1.99 24.38
C GLU A 190 14.27 2.71 23.66
N HIS A 191 15.07 1.95 22.90
CA HIS A 191 16.14 2.53 22.08
C HIS A 191 15.56 3.50 21.04
N ALA A 192 14.50 3.10 20.32
CA ALA A 192 13.85 3.95 19.34
C ALA A 192 13.28 5.25 19.96
N MET A 193 12.72 5.18 21.17
CA MET A 193 12.23 6.35 21.90
C MET A 193 13.35 7.32 22.26
N GLY A 194 14.46 6.83 22.81
CA GLY A 194 15.62 7.67 23.14
C GLY A 194 16.14 8.43 21.92
N LEU A 195 16.22 7.75 20.77
CA LEU A 195 16.68 8.32 19.52
C LEU A 195 15.68 9.31 18.93
N TRP A 196 14.39 8.98 18.99
CA TRP A 196 13.33 9.89 18.57
C TRP A 196 13.37 11.19 19.38
N GLY A 197 13.50 11.09 20.70
CA GLY A 197 13.64 12.25 21.58
C GLY A 197 14.84 13.12 21.23
N ALA A 198 16.00 12.50 20.97
CA ALA A 198 17.23 13.22 20.67
C ALA A 198 17.24 13.89 19.28
N GLN A 199 16.57 13.30 18.28
CA GLN A 199 16.72 13.72 16.87
C GLN A 199 15.46 14.34 16.26
N LYS A 200 14.30 14.30 16.92
CA LYS A 200 13.04 14.83 16.38
C LYS A 200 13.18 16.27 15.85
N SER A 201 13.87 17.14 16.58
CA SER A 201 14.04 18.55 16.23
C SER A 201 15.01 18.80 15.06
N SER A 202 15.79 17.79 14.66
CA SER A 202 16.71 17.89 13.52
C SER A 202 16.03 17.71 12.17
N PHE A 203 14.75 17.33 12.16
CA PHE A 203 13.99 17.07 10.94
C PHE A 203 12.77 17.98 10.85
N ASP A 204 12.53 18.51 9.65
CA ASP A 204 11.32 19.25 9.32
C ASP A 204 10.14 18.28 9.13
N LEU A 205 9.56 17.86 10.25
CA LEU A 205 8.45 16.89 10.31
C LEU A 205 7.13 17.63 10.58
N THR A 206 6.13 17.31 9.77
CA THR A 206 4.75 17.74 10.02
C THR A 206 4.18 17.07 11.27
N ASP A 207 3.18 17.69 11.90
CA ASP A 207 2.44 17.09 13.03
C ASP A 207 1.87 15.71 12.70
N THR A 208 1.43 15.51 11.46
CA THR A 208 0.94 14.21 10.99
C THR A 208 2.05 13.15 10.98
N GLN A 209 3.29 13.52 10.63
CA GLN A 209 4.44 12.60 10.64
C GLN A 209 4.90 12.31 12.07
N ILE A 210 4.95 13.33 12.92
CA ILE A 210 5.23 13.20 14.36
C ILE A 210 4.22 12.26 15.01
N ASN A 211 2.93 12.49 14.79
CA ASN A 211 1.85 11.67 15.35
C ASN A 211 1.94 10.21 14.86
N LYS A 212 2.36 9.95 13.61
CA LYS A 212 2.58 8.58 13.11
C LYS A 212 3.67 7.83 13.88
N ILE A 213 4.74 8.52 14.28
CA ILE A 213 5.85 7.94 15.03
C ILE A 213 5.43 7.72 16.49
N GLN A 214 4.89 8.76 17.14
CA GLN A 214 4.41 8.66 18.53
C GLN A 214 3.31 7.61 18.69
N ARG A 215 2.39 7.51 17.73
CA ARG A 215 1.38 6.45 17.68
C ARG A 215 2.00 5.06 17.66
N ALA A 216 3.06 4.87 16.88
CA ALA A 216 3.74 3.58 16.79
C ALA A 216 4.44 3.25 18.12
N ILE A 217 5.07 4.24 18.77
CA ILE A 217 5.68 4.11 20.11
C ILE A 217 4.61 3.69 21.13
N ALA A 218 3.52 4.47 21.27
CA ALA A 218 2.47 4.22 22.25
C ALA A 218 1.85 2.81 22.10
N LEU A 219 1.58 2.39 20.86
CA LEU A 219 1.05 1.05 20.60
C LEU A 219 2.05 -0.04 20.94
N GLN A 220 3.33 0.14 20.61
CA GLN A 220 4.34 -0.87 20.91
C GLN A 220 4.57 -1.01 22.42
N LEU A 221 4.59 0.10 23.16
CA LEU A 221 4.64 0.09 24.63
C LEU A 221 3.44 -0.67 25.22
N ALA A 222 2.23 -0.42 24.69
CA ALA A 222 1.03 -1.12 25.12
C ALA A 222 1.08 -2.62 24.82
N PHE A 223 1.62 -3.03 23.67
CA PHE A 223 1.82 -4.44 23.33
C PHE A 223 2.83 -5.11 24.26
N ASN A 224 3.86 -4.38 24.67
CA ASN A 224 4.86 -4.81 25.64
C ASN A 224 4.35 -4.74 27.09
N LYS A 225 3.11 -4.27 27.34
CA LYS A 225 2.55 -4.01 28.67
C LYS A 225 3.41 -3.08 29.54
N SER A 226 4.09 -2.12 28.92
CA SER A 226 4.89 -1.12 29.63
C SER A 226 3.98 -0.19 30.44
N ALA A 227 4.41 0.15 31.66
CA ALA A 227 3.74 1.13 32.53
C ALA A 227 3.78 2.57 31.99
N GLN A 228 4.57 2.83 30.94
CA GLN A 228 4.62 4.12 30.27
C GLN A 228 3.57 4.26 29.14
N ALA A 229 2.90 3.16 28.78
CA ALA A 229 2.07 3.10 27.58
C ALA A 229 0.94 4.14 27.61
N TYR A 230 0.24 4.29 28.74
CA TYR A 230 -0.86 5.26 28.83
C TYR A 230 -0.39 6.70 28.65
N ALA A 231 0.71 7.08 29.31
CA ALA A 231 1.29 8.41 29.20
C ALA A 231 1.61 8.78 27.73
N HIS A 232 2.11 7.81 26.94
CA HIS A 232 2.39 8.04 25.53
C HIS A 232 1.14 8.15 24.64
N PHE A 233 0.01 7.54 25.02
CA PHE A 233 -1.26 7.82 24.34
C PHE A 233 -1.75 9.25 24.62
N GLY A 234 -1.52 9.78 25.82
CA GLY A 234 -1.87 11.15 26.18
C GLY A 234 -1.10 12.23 25.40
N GLN A 235 0.04 11.89 24.80
CA GLN A 235 0.86 12.78 23.98
C GLN A 235 0.43 12.84 22.51
N LEU A 236 -0.57 12.07 22.09
CA LEU A 236 -1.00 12.02 20.69
C LEU A 236 -1.90 13.19 20.35
N ASN A 237 -1.47 14.01 19.39
CA ASN A 237 -2.27 15.14 18.87
C ASN A 237 -3.50 14.66 18.09
N GLN A 238 -3.48 13.43 17.55
CA GLN A 238 -4.62 12.85 16.83
C GLN A 238 -4.84 11.39 17.24
N LEU A 239 -6.04 11.11 17.73
CA LEU A 239 -6.47 9.77 18.10
C LEU A 239 -7.31 9.13 16.99
N ASP A 240 -7.01 7.87 16.69
CA ASP A 240 -7.85 7.01 15.86
C ASP A 240 -8.54 5.92 16.70
N ALA A 241 -9.42 5.15 16.09
CA ALA A 241 -10.17 4.09 16.80
C ALA A 241 -9.24 3.09 17.49
N THR A 242 -8.07 2.79 16.90
CA THR A 242 -7.09 1.88 17.50
C THR A 242 -6.44 2.53 18.71
N THR A 243 -5.96 3.77 18.61
CA THR A 243 -5.26 4.42 19.72
C THR A 243 -6.18 4.67 20.91
N ARG A 244 -7.44 5.06 20.70
CA ARG A 244 -8.41 5.22 21.80
C ARG A 244 -8.66 3.91 22.54
N ILE A 245 -8.86 2.82 21.80
CA ILE A 245 -9.07 1.49 22.38
C ILE A 245 -7.85 1.03 23.18
N TRP A 246 -6.65 1.25 22.65
CA TRP A 246 -5.43 0.83 23.31
C TRP A 246 -5.03 1.74 24.48
N ALA A 247 -5.43 3.00 24.48
CA ALA A 247 -5.31 3.88 25.64
C ALA A 247 -6.12 3.34 26.83
N VAL A 248 -7.38 2.93 26.61
CA VAL A 248 -8.20 2.31 27.67
C VAL A 248 -7.54 1.02 28.18
N ARG A 249 -7.00 0.19 27.28
CA ARG A 249 -6.31 -1.05 27.67
C ARG A 249 -5.03 -0.79 28.46
N ALA A 250 -4.26 0.23 28.09
CA ALA A 250 -3.06 0.63 28.83
C ALA A 250 -3.42 1.10 30.24
N ALA A 251 -4.40 1.99 30.38
CA ALA A 251 -4.89 2.45 31.67
C ALA A 251 -5.40 1.30 32.56
N LEU A 252 -6.14 0.35 31.98
CA LEU A 252 -6.60 -0.85 32.69
C LEU A 252 -5.42 -1.74 33.15
N SER A 253 -4.35 -1.84 32.36
CA SER A 253 -3.16 -2.60 32.71
C SER A 253 -2.39 -1.99 33.89
N GLU A 254 -2.44 -0.66 34.02
CA GLU A 254 -1.86 0.08 35.14
C GLU A 254 -2.76 0.06 36.40
N GLN A 255 -4.01 -0.41 36.28
CA GLN A 255 -5.04 -0.38 37.34
C GLN A 255 -5.33 1.04 37.88
N ASN A 256 -4.99 2.08 37.12
CA ASN A 256 -5.26 3.46 37.50
C ASN A 256 -6.66 3.86 37.00
N TRP A 257 -7.64 3.86 37.90
CA TRP A 257 -9.04 4.09 37.56
C TRP A 257 -9.33 5.51 37.04
N THR A 258 -8.58 6.51 37.50
CA THR A 258 -8.64 7.87 36.94
C THR A 258 -8.20 7.87 35.48
N HIS A 259 -7.09 7.20 35.15
CA HIS A 259 -6.66 7.03 33.76
C HIS A 259 -7.69 6.25 32.94
N VAL A 260 -8.33 5.24 33.52
CA VAL A 260 -9.37 4.44 32.83
C VAL A 260 -10.55 5.33 32.45
N GLN A 261 -11.04 6.16 33.37
CA GLN A 261 -12.15 7.07 33.10
C GLN A 261 -11.79 8.07 32.00
N GLN A 262 -10.63 8.75 32.11
CA GLN A 262 -10.13 9.66 31.10
C GLN A 262 -10.01 9.01 29.72
N ALA A 263 -9.45 7.79 29.67
CA ALA A 263 -9.32 7.04 28.42
C ALA A 263 -10.68 6.69 27.81
N LEU A 264 -11.62 6.23 28.65
CA LEU A 264 -12.99 5.91 28.23
C LEU A 264 -13.68 7.16 27.66
N ASP A 265 -13.41 8.33 28.20
CA ASP A 265 -14.01 9.58 27.73
C ASP A 265 -13.58 9.98 26.33
N THR A 266 -12.39 9.54 25.89
CA THR A 266 -11.93 9.76 24.51
C THR A 266 -12.70 8.93 23.48
N LEU A 267 -13.38 7.85 23.88
CA LEU A 267 -14.13 6.99 22.96
C LEU A 267 -15.29 7.74 22.30
N THR A 268 -15.48 7.51 21.00
CA THR A 268 -16.66 7.99 20.27
C THR A 268 -17.94 7.34 20.81
N VAL A 269 -19.10 7.95 20.55
CA VAL A 269 -20.42 7.41 20.93
C VAL A 269 -20.60 5.95 20.47
N ASN A 270 -20.24 5.67 19.20
CA ASN A 270 -20.31 4.33 18.62
C ASN A 270 -19.34 3.34 19.26
N GLU A 271 -18.18 3.81 19.71
CA GLU A 271 -17.26 2.97 20.48
C GLU A 271 -17.84 2.69 21.86
N LYS A 272 -18.21 3.71 22.64
CA LYS A 272 -18.78 3.57 24.00
C LYS A 272 -19.97 2.61 24.07
N ALA A 273 -20.81 2.57 23.03
CA ALA A 273 -21.97 1.68 22.96
C ALA A 273 -21.64 0.18 22.97
N LYS A 274 -20.39 -0.21 22.65
CA LYS A 274 -19.98 -1.63 22.66
C LYS A 274 -19.97 -2.18 24.08
N GLU A 275 -20.52 -3.38 24.26
CA GLU A 275 -20.70 -4.05 25.56
C GLU A 275 -19.47 -3.98 26.47
N ARG A 276 -18.29 -4.29 25.92
CA ARG A 276 -17.03 -4.26 26.67
C ARG A 276 -16.74 -2.90 27.32
N TRP A 277 -17.07 -1.79 26.65
CA TRP A 277 -16.76 -0.46 27.14
C TRP A 277 -17.83 0.03 28.12
N ARG A 278 -19.09 -0.35 27.91
CA ARG A 278 -20.16 -0.17 28.92
C ARG A 278 -19.81 -0.86 30.24
N TYR A 279 -19.29 -2.09 30.17
CA TYR A 279 -18.83 -2.81 31.35
C TYR A 279 -17.71 -2.07 32.09
N TRP A 280 -16.65 -1.67 31.39
CA TRP A 280 -15.52 -0.97 32.03
C TRP A 280 -15.91 0.42 32.56
N GLN A 281 -16.83 1.09 31.88
CA GLN A 281 -17.38 2.36 32.35
C GLN A 281 -18.18 2.19 33.65
N ALA A 282 -19.05 1.17 33.72
CA ALA A 282 -19.76 0.86 34.97
C ALA A 282 -18.78 0.53 36.10
N LYS A 283 -17.75 -0.28 35.82
CA LYS A 283 -16.73 -0.64 36.81
C LYS A 283 -15.93 0.57 37.32
N ALA A 284 -15.55 1.49 36.43
CA ALA A 284 -14.87 2.73 36.82
C ALA A 284 -15.76 3.58 37.76
N PHE A 285 -17.04 3.76 37.42
CA PHE A 285 -18.00 4.48 38.27
C PHE A 285 -18.20 3.85 39.66
N PHE A 286 -18.23 2.52 39.76
CA PHE A 286 -18.32 1.86 41.06
C PHE A 286 -17.07 2.03 41.91
N THR A 287 -15.90 2.07 41.27
CA THR A 287 -14.62 2.17 42.00
C THR A 287 -14.42 3.57 42.56
N GLU A 288 -14.75 4.63 41.81
CA GLU A 288 -14.69 6.03 42.28
C GLU A 288 -15.58 6.33 43.48
N ARG A 289 -16.73 5.66 43.59
CA ARG A 289 -17.64 5.83 44.74
C ARG A 289 -17.19 5.09 46.00
N SER A 290 -16.21 4.20 45.88
CA SER A 290 -15.74 3.33 46.96
C SER A 290 -14.42 3.80 47.58
N THR A 291 -13.81 4.85 47.03
CA THR A 291 -12.60 5.55 47.51
C THR A 291 -12.98 6.90 48.08
#